data_AF-A0AAD9V9H2-F1
#
_entry.id   AF-A0AAD9V9H2-F1
#
_cell.length_a   1.000
_cell.length_b   1.000
_cell.length_c   1.000
_cell.angle_alpha   90.00
_cell.angle_beta   90.00
_cell.angle_gamma   90.00
#
_symmetry.space_group_name_H-M   'P 1'
#
loop_
_entity.id
_entity.type
_entity.pdbx_description
1 polymer ?
#
loop_
_entity_poly.entity_id
_entity_poly.type
_entity_poly.pdbx_seq_one_letter_code
_entity_poly.pdbx_strand_id
1 'polypeptide(L)'
;MQRLLYEGFVGQWKDVNKGTTQGIVSGPHLFTIFLNDLEICLNGKDILFKYADDTSIVSPVWKEQDNSVAIVRTFMEWSEKNCMSSNSKKCKELVIRKKSGTNVCTPVFGIPQTCQLSVLGLILQDNGRFDCHVHVKLIKANKCLFILRSLRKEGYSQAELDHLFSSIALPSITYGLPVYGASEVELTTMQCFLDRCYKRKYTSKSFSIKHLLEEQDRKVFRKVSGIDRHPLRGLLPKKKASTYNLRNRTSQYLKVNTDRFKNSYINRLIFKYNLAM
;
A
#
# COMPACT_ATOMS: atom_id res chain seq x y z
N MET A 1 27.36 8.74 -24.14
CA MET A 1 27.48 10.16 -23.75
C MET A 1 26.16 10.80 -23.37
N GLN A 2 26.13 11.53 -22.25
CA GLN A 2 25.06 12.42 -21.79
C GLN A 2 25.67 13.80 -21.48
N ARG A 3 24.87 14.88 -21.53
CA ARG A 3 25.28 16.24 -21.09
C ARG A 3 24.10 16.97 -20.47
N LEU A 4 24.39 17.93 -19.59
CA LEU A 4 23.38 18.74 -18.92
C LEU A 4 23.09 20.01 -19.73
N LEU A 5 21.82 20.34 -19.91
CA LEU A 5 21.35 21.57 -20.55
C LEU A 5 20.37 22.25 -19.58
N TYR A 6 20.72 23.42 -19.05
CA TYR A 6 19.87 24.17 -18.11
C TYR A 6 20.06 25.67 -18.30
N GLU A 7 19.00 26.42 -18.59
CA GLU A 7 19.01 27.90 -18.72
C GLU A 7 20.20 28.47 -19.52
N GLY A 8 20.50 27.88 -20.68
CA GLY A 8 21.61 28.31 -21.55
C GLY A 8 22.98 27.77 -21.17
N PHE A 9 23.13 27.13 -20.00
CA PHE A 9 24.32 26.37 -19.65
C PHE A 9 24.35 25.04 -20.42
N VAL A 10 25.42 24.84 -21.20
CA VAL A 10 25.72 23.58 -21.90
C VAL A 10 26.87 22.89 -21.19
N GLY A 11 26.56 21.85 -20.44
CA GLY A 11 27.56 21.02 -19.77
C GLY A 11 28.39 20.19 -20.76
N GLN A 12 29.55 19.73 -20.29
CA GLN A 12 30.42 18.83 -21.07
C GLN A 12 29.77 17.46 -21.27
N TRP A 13 30.12 16.81 -22.38
CA TRP A 13 29.74 15.42 -22.62
C TRP A 13 30.44 14.50 -21.62
N LYS A 14 29.65 13.64 -20.98
CA LYS A 14 30.14 12.61 -20.07
C LYS A 14 29.66 11.26 -20.55
N ASP A 15 30.55 10.28 -20.61
CA ASP A 15 30.14 8.93 -20.92
C ASP A 15 29.38 8.29 -19.76
N VAL A 16 28.30 7.61 -20.12
CA VAL A 16 27.41 6.92 -19.19
C VAL A 16 27.39 5.47 -19.64
N ASN A 17 28.18 4.67 -18.95
CA ASN A 17 28.44 3.28 -19.30
C ASN A 17 27.46 2.31 -18.59
N LYS A 18 26.68 2.81 -17.63
CA LYS A 18 25.70 2.04 -16.85
C LYS A 18 24.49 2.92 -16.49
N GLY A 19 23.30 2.33 -16.52
CA GLY A 19 22.05 2.97 -16.10
C GLY A 19 21.26 3.65 -17.23
N THR A 20 20.01 3.98 -16.93
CA THR A 20 19.10 4.72 -17.81
C THR A 20 19.02 6.18 -17.38
N THR A 21 18.89 7.11 -18.33
CA THR A 21 18.70 8.54 -18.03
C THR A 21 17.38 8.75 -17.31
N GLN A 22 17.38 9.45 -16.16
CA GLN A 22 16.13 9.86 -15.52
C GLN A 22 15.36 10.80 -16.45
N GLY A 23 14.05 10.58 -16.57
CA GLY A 23 13.18 11.35 -17.47
C GLY A 23 13.03 10.78 -18.88
N ILE A 24 13.73 9.70 -19.23
CA ILE A 24 13.45 8.99 -20.49
C ILE A 24 12.19 8.12 -20.35
N VAL A 25 11.29 8.20 -21.32
CA VAL A 25 9.98 7.51 -21.31
C VAL A 25 10.13 5.99 -21.18
N SER A 26 11.17 5.42 -21.79
CA SER A 26 11.46 3.99 -21.76
C SER A 26 12.19 3.51 -20.50
N GLY A 27 12.76 4.42 -19.70
CA GLY A 27 13.61 4.08 -18.56
C GLY A 27 12.92 3.16 -17.55
N PRO A 28 11.70 3.48 -17.07
CA PRO A 28 10.96 2.62 -16.15
C PRO A 28 10.64 1.23 -16.72
N HIS A 29 10.35 1.13 -18.02
CA HIS A 29 10.04 -0.14 -18.68
C HIS A 29 11.28 -1.03 -18.78
N LEU A 30 12.42 -0.46 -19.21
CA LEU A 30 13.70 -1.17 -19.27
C LEU A 30 14.11 -1.66 -17.89
N PHE A 31 13.92 -0.84 -16.86
CA PHE A 31 14.21 -1.23 -15.48
C PHE A 31 13.31 -2.37 -14.99
N THR A 32 12.02 -2.36 -15.37
CA THR A 32 11.09 -3.45 -15.04
C THR A 32 11.47 -4.75 -15.73
N ILE A 33 11.90 -4.70 -17.00
CA ILE A 33 12.40 -5.88 -17.73
C ILE A 33 13.68 -6.41 -17.09
N PHE A 34 14.59 -5.51 -16.72
CA PHE A 34 15.85 -5.86 -16.05
C PHE A 34 15.61 -6.55 -14.68
N LEU A 35 14.62 -6.11 -13.91
CA LEU A 35 14.25 -6.74 -12.64
C LEU A 35 13.38 -8.00 -12.81
N ASN A 36 13.04 -8.41 -14.03
CA ASN A 36 12.04 -9.44 -14.24
C ASN A 36 12.51 -10.82 -13.78
N ASP A 37 13.78 -11.15 -13.98
CA ASP A 37 14.43 -12.42 -13.59
C ASP A 37 14.72 -12.52 -12.08
N LEU A 38 14.61 -11.42 -11.34
CA LEU A 38 14.65 -11.45 -9.88
C LEU A 38 13.36 -12.08 -9.34
N GLU A 39 13.41 -13.38 -9.09
CA GLU A 39 12.32 -14.17 -8.54
C GLU A 39 12.80 -14.87 -7.26
N ILE A 40 12.02 -14.75 -6.19
CA ILE A 40 12.29 -15.45 -4.94
C ILE A 40 10.98 -16.06 -4.44
N CYS A 41 10.97 -17.38 -4.37
CA CYS A 41 9.80 -18.17 -4.02
C CYS A 41 10.14 -19.10 -2.85
N LEU A 42 9.15 -19.31 -1.98
CA LEU A 42 9.25 -20.26 -0.88
C LEU A 42 8.04 -21.21 -0.96
N ASN A 43 8.31 -22.52 -1.06
CA ASN A 43 7.29 -23.57 -1.19
C ASN A 43 6.28 -23.30 -2.33
N GLY A 44 6.78 -22.85 -3.49
CA GLY A 44 5.96 -22.53 -4.67
C GLY A 44 5.09 -21.28 -4.53
N LYS A 45 5.35 -20.42 -3.53
CA LYS A 45 4.70 -19.11 -3.37
C LYS A 45 5.69 -17.99 -3.52
N ASP A 46 5.31 -16.97 -4.28
CA ASP A 46 6.09 -15.75 -4.41
C ASP A 46 6.13 -15.02 -3.06
N ILE A 47 7.35 -14.75 -2.60
CA ILE A 47 7.58 -13.99 -1.37
C ILE A 47 8.23 -12.63 -1.64
N LEU A 48 8.52 -12.34 -2.91
CA LEU A 48 9.10 -11.10 -3.37
C LEU A 48 8.04 -10.21 -4.00
N PHE A 49 7.94 -8.97 -3.52
CA PHE A 49 7.06 -7.95 -4.08
C PHE A 49 7.90 -6.77 -4.58
N LYS A 50 7.77 -6.45 -5.86
CA LYS A 50 8.57 -5.43 -6.56
C LYS A 50 7.68 -4.25 -6.97
N TYR A 51 8.16 -3.03 -6.76
CA TYR A 51 7.56 -1.81 -7.30
C TYR A 51 8.64 -0.80 -7.63
N ALA A 52 8.95 -0.64 -8.91
CA ALA A 52 10.15 0.08 -9.33
C ALA A 52 11.38 -0.45 -8.58
N ASP A 53 12.15 0.41 -7.92
CA ASP A 53 13.32 0.04 -7.11
C ASP A 53 12.98 -0.48 -5.71
N ASP A 54 11.77 -0.22 -5.22
CA ASP A 54 11.31 -0.72 -3.93
C ASP A 54 11.00 -2.22 -4.01
N THR A 55 11.74 -3.01 -3.24
CA THR A 55 11.56 -4.45 -3.14
C THR A 55 11.25 -4.83 -1.71
N SER A 56 10.20 -5.62 -1.50
CA SER A 56 9.78 -6.14 -0.19
C SER A 56 9.78 -7.66 -0.21
N ILE A 57 10.43 -8.28 0.78
CA ILE A 57 10.48 -9.73 0.93
C ILE A 57 9.68 -10.12 2.17
N VAL A 58 8.79 -11.11 2.04
CA VAL A 58 8.01 -11.65 3.15
C VAL A 58 8.51 -13.05 3.50
N SER A 59 9.25 -13.16 4.60
CA SER A 59 9.73 -14.45 5.09
C SER A 59 8.78 -15.00 6.17
N PRO A 60 8.01 -16.07 5.89
CA PRO A 60 7.18 -16.70 6.92
C PRO A 60 8.05 -17.61 7.80
N VAL A 61 8.04 -17.36 9.11
CA VAL A 61 8.78 -18.16 10.11
C VAL A 61 7.83 -19.14 10.79
N TRP A 62 8.19 -20.42 10.82
CA TRP A 62 7.37 -21.50 11.39
C TRP A 62 8.17 -22.27 12.44
N LYS A 63 7.72 -22.21 13.70
CA LYS A 63 8.41 -22.84 14.84
C LYS A 63 9.89 -22.42 14.92
N GLU A 64 10.81 -23.32 14.58
CA GLU A 64 12.27 -23.15 14.61
C GLU A 64 12.88 -22.96 13.22
N GLN A 65 12.08 -23.05 12.15
CA GLN A 65 12.57 -22.90 10.79
C GLN A 65 12.49 -21.43 10.36
N ASP A 66 13.63 -20.74 10.49
CA ASP A 66 13.83 -19.40 9.99
C ASP A 66 14.65 -19.43 8.69
N ASN A 67 13.97 -19.27 7.57
CA ASN A 67 14.60 -19.22 6.24
C ASN A 67 15.02 -17.80 5.85
N SER A 68 14.83 -16.80 6.71
CA SER A 68 15.01 -15.38 6.34
C SER A 68 16.44 -15.08 5.89
N VAL A 69 17.44 -15.67 6.55
CA VAL A 69 18.86 -15.53 6.15
C VAL A 69 19.12 -16.14 4.77
N ALA A 70 18.59 -17.33 4.49
CA ALA A 70 18.76 -17.97 3.18
C ALA A 70 18.09 -17.15 2.06
N ILE A 71 16.85 -16.69 2.31
CA ILE A 71 16.08 -15.88 1.37
C ILE A 71 16.81 -14.56 1.05
N VAL A 72 17.29 -13.84 2.08
CA VAL A 72 18.01 -12.58 1.86
C VAL A 72 19.36 -12.83 1.21
N ARG A 73 20.01 -13.97 1.47
CA ARG A 73 21.24 -14.36 0.76
C ARG A 73 21.01 -14.50 -0.74
N THR A 74 19.96 -15.21 -1.16
CA THR A 74 19.60 -15.35 -2.59
C THR A 74 19.38 -13.98 -3.24
N PHE A 75 18.73 -13.05 -2.54
CA PHE A 75 18.57 -11.67 -3.03
C PHE A 75 19.92 -10.95 -3.20
N MET A 76 20.82 -11.08 -2.23
CA MET A 76 22.15 -10.45 -2.28
C MET A 76 23.01 -11.03 -3.40
N GLU A 77 23.01 -12.36 -3.59
CA GLU A 77 23.73 -13.04 -4.67
C GLU A 77 23.22 -12.59 -6.05
N TRP A 78 21.90 -12.50 -6.24
CA TRP A 78 21.32 -11.96 -7.47
C TRP A 78 21.74 -10.49 -7.68
N SER A 79 21.72 -9.68 -6.62
CA SER A 79 22.08 -8.27 -6.68
C SER A 79 23.55 -8.09 -7.10
N GLU A 80 24.46 -8.85 -6.49
CA GLU A 80 25.88 -8.84 -6.83
C GLU A 80 26.12 -9.27 -8.28
N LYS A 81 25.52 -10.39 -8.70
CA LYS A 81 25.60 -10.90 -10.08
C LYS A 81 25.13 -9.87 -11.11
N ASN A 82 24.09 -9.10 -10.78
CA ASN A 82 23.51 -8.09 -11.67
C ASN A 82 24.10 -6.68 -11.46
N CYS A 83 25.21 -6.56 -10.72
CA CYS A 83 25.87 -5.28 -10.42
C CYS A 83 24.94 -4.24 -9.77
N MET A 84 23.98 -4.70 -8.97
CA MET A 84 23.03 -3.88 -8.23
C MET A 84 23.47 -3.78 -6.77
N SER A 85 23.51 -2.55 -6.25
CA SER A 85 23.80 -2.29 -4.84
C SER A 85 22.53 -2.03 -4.06
N SER A 86 22.28 -2.79 -3.00
CA SER A 86 21.20 -2.50 -2.06
C SER A 86 21.57 -1.30 -1.18
N ASN A 87 20.61 -0.41 -0.93
CA ASN A 87 20.81 0.71 -0.02
C ASN A 87 20.58 0.24 1.43
N SER A 88 21.63 -0.26 2.06
CA SER A 88 21.58 -0.79 3.44
C SER A 88 20.96 0.18 4.45
N LYS A 89 21.14 1.49 4.28
CA LYS A 89 20.53 2.52 5.16
C LYS A 89 19.01 2.60 5.02
N LYS A 90 18.47 2.25 3.85
CA LYS A 90 17.02 2.23 3.58
C LYS A 90 16.39 0.87 3.92
N CYS A 91 17.16 -0.21 3.90
CA CYS A 91 16.71 -1.54 4.28
C CYS A 91 16.29 -1.54 5.76
N LYS A 92 15.07 -2.03 6.02
CA LYS A 92 14.49 -2.15 7.35
C LYS A 92 13.78 -3.48 7.47
N GLU A 93 13.86 -4.07 8.64
CA GLU A 93 13.16 -5.31 8.96
C GLU A 93 11.96 -4.99 9.86
N LEU A 94 10.79 -5.58 9.54
CA LEU A 94 9.58 -5.52 10.36
C LEU A 94 9.19 -6.93 10.75
N VAL A 95 9.26 -7.24 12.04
CA VAL A 95 8.94 -8.57 12.57
C VAL A 95 7.53 -8.57 13.15
N ILE A 96 6.59 -9.27 12.49
CA ILE A 96 5.20 -9.41 12.95
C ILE A 96 5.05 -10.74 13.68
N ARG A 97 4.64 -10.69 14.95
CA ARG A 97 4.51 -11.87 15.84
C ARG A 97 3.07 -12.13 16.25
N LYS A 98 2.73 -13.40 16.45
CA LYS A 98 1.51 -13.77 17.19
C LYS A 98 1.70 -13.44 18.67
N LYS A 99 0.61 -13.05 19.35
CA LYS A 99 0.63 -12.69 20.78
C LYS A 99 1.23 -13.75 21.71
N SER A 100 1.21 -15.02 21.31
CA SER A 100 1.74 -16.15 22.08
C SER A 100 3.18 -16.55 21.74
N GLY A 101 3.83 -15.89 20.78
CA GLY A 101 5.18 -16.22 20.34
C GLY A 101 6.23 -15.48 21.15
N THR A 102 7.07 -16.21 21.88
CA THR A 102 8.20 -15.67 22.67
C THR A 102 9.53 -15.65 21.90
N ASN A 103 9.55 -16.12 20.66
CA ASN A 103 10.79 -16.24 19.89
C ASN A 103 11.36 -14.86 19.53
N VAL A 104 12.60 -14.63 19.95
CA VAL A 104 13.40 -13.46 19.57
C VAL A 104 13.97 -13.72 18.17
N CYS A 105 13.47 -13.02 17.16
CA CYS A 105 14.06 -13.04 15.83
C CYS A 105 15.29 -12.15 15.81
N THR A 106 16.45 -12.70 15.46
CA THR A 106 17.68 -11.93 15.28
C THR A 106 17.62 -11.12 13.98
N PRO A 107 18.21 -9.91 13.95
CA PRO A 107 18.25 -9.10 12.73
C PRO A 107 18.95 -9.83 11.57
N VAL A 108 18.27 -9.94 10.44
CA VAL A 108 18.82 -10.60 9.25
C VAL A 108 19.92 -9.73 8.63
N PHE A 109 21.14 -10.26 8.52
CA PHE A 109 22.33 -9.54 7.98
C PHE A 109 22.58 -8.16 8.61
N GLY A 110 22.21 -7.96 9.89
CA GLY A 110 22.39 -6.68 10.57
C GLY A 110 21.46 -5.56 10.07
N ILE A 111 20.41 -5.89 9.31
CA ILE A 111 19.37 -4.94 8.92
C ILE A 111 18.64 -4.45 10.18
N PRO A 112 18.47 -3.14 10.39
CA PRO A 112 17.82 -2.63 11.60
C PRO A 112 16.36 -3.08 11.68
N GLN A 113 16.01 -3.75 12.79
CA GLN A 113 14.63 -4.06 13.13
C GLN A 113 13.88 -2.80 13.57
N THR A 114 12.67 -2.64 13.07
CA THR A 114 11.82 -1.48 13.34
C THR A 114 10.39 -1.93 13.65
N CYS A 115 9.68 -1.20 14.50
CA CYS A 115 8.27 -1.46 14.79
C CYS A 115 7.33 -0.93 13.69
N GLN A 116 7.85 -0.14 12.75
CA GLN A 116 7.08 0.53 11.70
C GLN A 116 7.83 0.52 10.38
N LEU A 117 7.16 0.12 9.30
CA LEU A 117 7.73 0.07 7.96
C LEU A 117 6.83 0.79 6.95
N SER A 118 7.40 1.69 6.16
CA SER A 118 6.69 2.36 5.07
C SER A 118 6.80 1.53 3.79
N VAL A 119 5.68 1.05 3.26
CA VAL A 119 5.59 0.30 2.01
C VAL A 119 4.60 1.03 1.10
N LEU A 120 5.07 1.55 -0.05
CA LEU A 120 4.23 2.27 -1.03
C LEU A 120 3.34 3.37 -0.42
N GLY A 121 3.88 4.12 0.55
CA GLY A 121 3.14 5.20 1.21
C GLY A 121 2.11 4.75 2.26
N LEU A 122 2.05 3.46 2.58
CA LEU A 122 1.37 2.88 3.74
C LEU A 122 2.38 2.58 4.86
N ILE A 123 1.99 2.80 6.12
CA ILE A 123 2.84 2.51 7.27
C ILE A 123 2.29 1.26 7.95
N LEU A 124 3.04 0.18 7.90
CA LEU A 124 2.75 -1.10 8.57
C LEU A 124 3.36 -1.09 9.96
N GLN A 125 2.63 -1.59 10.95
CA GLN A 125 3.10 -1.73 12.33
C GLN A 125 3.22 -3.22 12.69
N ASP A 126 4.17 -3.55 13.56
CA ASP A 126 4.42 -4.89 14.09
C ASP A 126 3.18 -5.52 14.78
N ASN A 127 2.35 -4.68 15.40
CA ASN A 127 1.11 -5.02 16.08
C ASN A 127 -0.11 -5.14 15.12
N GLY A 128 0.10 -4.92 13.81
CA GLY A 128 -0.95 -4.96 12.79
C GLY A 128 -2.04 -3.90 12.95
N ARG A 129 -1.77 -2.82 13.69
CA ARG A 129 -2.61 -1.61 13.75
C ARG A 129 -2.14 -0.58 12.72
N PHE A 130 -2.99 0.40 12.43
CA PHE A 130 -2.68 1.50 11.52
C PHE A 130 -2.87 2.87 12.16
N ASP A 131 -2.90 2.97 13.49
CA ASP A 131 -3.08 4.25 14.19
C ASP A 131 -1.99 5.26 13.85
N CYS A 132 -0.74 4.83 13.77
CA CYS A 132 0.38 5.70 13.38
C CYS A 132 0.25 6.15 11.92
N HIS A 133 -0.23 5.25 11.05
CA HIS A 133 -0.53 5.59 9.66
C HIS A 133 -1.62 6.66 9.56
N VAL A 134 -2.76 6.43 10.22
CA VAL A 134 -3.88 7.37 10.27
C VAL A 134 -3.42 8.73 10.81
N HIS A 135 -2.65 8.74 11.89
CA HIS A 135 -2.12 9.96 12.48
C HIS A 135 -1.26 10.77 11.49
N VAL A 136 -0.31 10.13 10.80
CA VAL A 136 0.54 10.78 9.79
C VAL A 136 -0.29 11.34 8.63
N LYS A 137 -1.28 10.58 8.13
CA LYS A 137 -2.17 11.05 7.06
C LYS A 137 -3.03 12.23 7.51
N LEU A 138 -3.54 12.21 8.74
CA LEU A 138 -4.30 13.32 9.30
C LEU A 138 -3.44 14.57 9.51
N ILE A 139 -2.17 14.44 9.92
CA ILE A 139 -1.24 15.58 9.97
C ILE A 139 -1.08 16.19 8.58
N LYS A 140 -0.86 15.36 7.55
CA LYS A 140 -0.74 15.84 6.17
C LYS A 140 -2.01 16.53 5.70
N ALA A 141 -3.18 15.95 5.97
CA ALA A 141 -4.47 16.55 5.63
C ALA A 141 -4.70 17.88 6.39
N ASN A 142 -4.31 17.98 7.66
CA ASN A 142 -4.37 19.23 8.42
C ASN A 142 -3.50 20.34 7.82
N LYS A 143 -2.32 20.01 7.29
CA LYS A 143 -1.50 20.98 6.56
C LYS A 143 -2.23 21.51 5.31
N CYS A 144 -2.98 20.66 4.62
CA CYS A 144 -3.82 21.10 3.49
C CYS A 144 -4.98 22.02 3.94
N LEU A 145 -5.57 21.78 5.13
CA LEU A 145 -6.59 22.68 5.68
C LEU A 145 -6.05 24.08 5.97
N PHE A 146 -4.77 24.21 6.32
CA PHE A 146 -4.14 25.51 6.50
C PHE A 146 -4.11 26.29 5.18
N ILE A 147 -3.72 25.63 4.08
CA ILE A 147 -3.74 26.23 2.72
C ILE A 147 -5.16 26.66 2.36
N LEU A 148 -6.16 25.79 2.56
CA LEU A 148 -7.57 26.13 2.31
C LEU A 148 -8.05 27.31 3.15
N ARG A 149 -7.61 27.40 4.41
CA ARG A 149 -7.92 28.53 5.28
C ARG A 149 -7.33 29.83 4.74
N SER A 150 -6.09 29.80 4.25
CA SER A 150 -5.43 30.97 3.69
C SER A 150 -6.13 31.43 2.40
N LEU A 151 -6.42 30.51 1.48
CA LEU A 151 -7.14 30.84 0.23
C LEU A 151 -8.53 31.41 0.50
N ARG A 152 -9.24 30.89 1.51
CA ARG A 152 -10.53 31.49 1.91
C ARG A 152 -10.39 32.94 2.38
N LYS A 153 -9.27 33.33 3.01
CA LYS A 153 -9.03 34.73 3.41
C LYS A 153 -8.78 35.64 2.20
N GLU A 154 -8.17 35.10 1.15
CA GLU A 154 -7.93 35.80 -0.12
C GLU A 154 -9.19 35.94 -0.99
N GLY A 155 -10.37 35.49 -0.51
CA GLY A 155 -11.66 35.70 -1.18
C GLY A 155 -12.07 34.61 -2.17
N TYR A 156 -11.41 33.45 -2.19
CA TYR A 156 -11.79 32.33 -3.06
C TYR A 156 -13.21 31.81 -2.74
N SER A 157 -13.93 31.39 -3.78
CA SER A 157 -15.30 30.89 -3.65
C SER A 157 -15.35 29.52 -2.95
N GLN A 158 -16.51 29.20 -2.36
CA GLN A 158 -16.69 27.89 -1.71
C GLN A 158 -16.53 26.73 -2.70
N ALA A 159 -16.95 26.89 -3.95
CA ALA A 159 -16.84 25.85 -4.98
C ALA A 159 -15.39 25.53 -5.33
N GLU A 160 -14.52 26.54 -5.40
CA GLU A 160 -13.08 26.35 -5.63
C GLU A 160 -12.41 25.66 -4.45
N LEU A 161 -12.77 26.05 -3.22
CA LEU A 161 -12.28 25.40 -2.00
C LEU A 161 -12.72 23.93 -1.92
N ASP A 162 -13.96 23.63 -2.31
CA ASP A 162 -14.47 22.25 -2.37
C ASP A 162 -13.70 21.41 -3.38
N HIS A 163 -13.45 21.95 -4.57
CA HIS A 163 -12.66 21.29 -5.60
C HIS A 163 -11.24 21.01 -5.13
N LEU A 164 -10.60 21.99 -4.46
CA LEU A 164 -9.25 21.86 -3.93
C LEU A 164 -9.20 20.84 -2.78
N PHE A 165 -10.20 20.83 -1.90
CA PHE A 165 -10.33 19.83 -0.84
C PHE A 165 -10.45 18.41 -1.42
N SER A 166 -11.33 18.22 -2.40
CA SER A 166 -11.51 16.94 -3.09
C SER A 166 -10.29 16.49 -3.89
N SER A 167 -9.44 17.42 -4.33
CA SER A 167 -8.24 17.12 -5.13
C SER A 167 -6.99 16.85 -4.30
N ILE A 168 -6.87 17.43 -3.10
CA ILE A 168 -5.64 17.33 -2.29
C ILE A 168 -5.87 16.63 -0.95
N ALA A 169 -6.84 17.11 -0.17
CA ALA A 169 -7.07 16.62 1.18
C ALA A 169 -7.73 15.23 1.14
N LEU A 170 -8.78 15.05 0.34
CA LEU A 170 -9.52 13.79 0.26
C LEU A 170 -8.64 12.62 -0.25
N PRO A 171 -7.86 12.76 -1.34
CA PRO A 171 -7.02 11.67 -1.83
C PRO A 171 -5.93 11.25 -0.85
N SER A 172 -5.43 12.20 -0.04
CA SER A 172 -4.43 11.89 0.99
C SER A 172 -4.95 10.92 2.04
N ILE A 173 -6.25 10.96 2.33
CA ILE A 173 -6.93 10.06 3.26
C ILE A 173 -7.34 8.80 2.48
N THR A 174 -8.03 8.91 1.35
CA THR A 174 -8.58 7.75 0.65
C THR A 174 -7.52 6.81 0.06
N TYR A 175 -6.29 7.27 -0.13
CA TYR A 175 -5.19 6.43 -0.61
C TYR A 175 -4.93 5.25 0.33
N GLY A 176 -5.09 4.03 -0.17
CA GLY A 176 -4.87 2.80 0.60
C GLY A 176 -5.96 2.50 1.63
N LEU A 177 -7.10 3.21 1.60
CA LEU A 177 -8.24 3.01 2.50
C LEU A 177 -8.75 1.55 2.54
N PRO A 178 -8.78 0.78 1.43
CA PRO A 178 -9.12 -0.64 1.49
C PRO A 178 -8.23 -1.48 2.42
N VAL A 179 -6.95 -1.09 2.57
CA VAL A 179 -5.95 -1.85 3.35
C VAL A 179 -6.11 -1.57 4.84
N TYR A 180 -6.02 -0.29 5.24
CA TYR A 180 -6.04 0.08 6.66
C TYR A 180 -7.46 0.27 7.21
N GLY A 181 -8.50 0.34 6.37
CA GLY A 181 -9.91 0.50 6.77
C GLY A 181 -10.54 -0.71 7.46
N ALA A 182 -9.74 -1.55 8.14
CA ALA A 182 -10.20 -2.75 8.84
C ALA A 182 -10.56 -2.50 10.32
N SER A 183 -10.12 -1.37 10.90
CA SER A 183 -10.39 -1.03 12.29
C SER A 183 -11.45 0.08 12.40
N GLU A 184 -12.53 -0.17 13.14
CA GLU A 184 -13.58 0.84 13.37
C GLU A 184 -13.07 2.05 14.14
N VAL A 185 -12.07 1.88 15.03
CA VAL A 185 -11.45 3.00 15.78
C VAL A 185 -10.74 3.97 14.83
N GLU A 186 -9.99 3.43 13.87
CA GLU A 186 -9.25 4.20 12.87
C GLU A 186 -10.22 4.92 11.91
N LEU A 187 -11.27 4.21 11.46
CA LEU A 187 -12.35 4.79 10.65
C LEU A 187 -13.09 5.91 11.39
N THR A 188 -13.40 5.74 12.67
CA THR A 188 -14.09 6.76 13.48
C THR A 188 -13.23 8.01 13.61
N THR A 189 -11.93 7.85 13.83
CA THR A 189 -10.98 8.98 13.91
C THR A 189 -10.96 9.79 12.60
N MET A 190 -10.98 9.10 11.46
CA MET A 190 -11.08 9.75 10.15
C MET A 190 -12.44 10.41 9.90
N GLN A 191 -13.53 9.78 10.32
CA GLN A 191 -14.87 10.38 10.23
C GLN A 191 -14.93 11.68 11.04
N CYS A 192 -14.43 11.69 12.28
CA CYS A 192 -14.37 12.89 13.10
C CYS A 192 -13.55 14.02 12.45
N PHE A 193 -12.51 13.68 11.68
CA PHE A 193 -11.78 14.65 10.88
C PHE A 193 -12.64 15.22 9.74
N LEU A 194 -13.33 14.38 8.97
CA LEU A 194 -14.21 14.81 7.88
C LEU A 194 -15.39 15.66 8.40
N ASP A 195 -16.00 15.27 9.51
CA ASP A 195 -17.10 16.02 10.14
C ASP A 195 -16.63 17.39 10.61
N ARG A 196 -15.41 17.48 11.17
CA ARG A 196 -14.79 18.76 11.52
C ARG A 196 -14.52 19.63 10.30
N CYS A 197 -14.15 19.03 9.16
CA CYS A 197 -13.94 19.77 7.92
C CYS A 197 -15.26 20.39 7.42
N TYR A 198 -16.34 19.61 7.46
CA TYR A 198 -17.68 20.06 7.11
C TYR A 198 -18.19 21.16 8.07
N LYS A 199 -18.11 20.93 9.39
CA LYS A 199 -18.53 21.91 10.42
C LYS A 199 -17.80 23.25 10.32
N ARG A 200 -16.51 23.23 9.95
CA ARG A 200 -15.69 24.44 9.79
C ARG A 200 -15.76 25.06 8.38
N LYS A 201 -16.69 24.58 7.53
CA LYS A 201 -16.90 25.04 6.15
C LYS A 201 -15.61 25.03 5.32
N TYR A 202 -14.79 23.97 5.48
CA TYR A 202 -13.71 23.68 4.54
C TYR A 202 -14.20 22.92 3.31
N THR A 203 -15.35 22.27 3.44
CA THR A 203 -16.10 21.62 2.37
C THR A 203 -17.58 21.93 2.57
N SER A 204 -18.32 22.15 1.49
CA SER A 204 -19.78 22.24 1.49
C SER A 204 -20.46 20.87 1.54
N LYS A 205 -19.73 19.81 1.18
CA LYS A 205 -20.24 18.42 1.13
C LYS A 205 -19.80 17.66 2.38
N SER A 206 -20.74 16.90 2.96
CA SER A 206 -20.42 15.91 3.99
C SER A 206 -19.91 14.63 3.33
N PHE A 207 -18.89 14.02 3.93
CA PHE A 207 -18.30 12.77 3.43
C PHE A 207 -18.42 11.70 4.51
N SER A 208 -18.95 10.53 4.15
CA SER A 208 -18.94 9.34 4.99
C SER A 208 -17.75 8.46 4.63
N ILE A 209 -16.85 8.23 5.57
CA ILE A 209 -15.67 7.37 5.37
C ILE A 209 -16.07 5.94 5.04
N LYS A 210 -17.20 5.46 5.59
CA LYS A 210 -17.73 4.12 5.30
C LYS A 210 -18.23 4.00 3.86
N HIS A 211 -18.87 5.05 3.36
CA HIS A 211 -19.29 5.11 1.96
C HIS A 211 -18.09 5.19 1.02
N LEU A 212 -17.10 6.04 1.33
CA LEU A 212 -15.86 6.14 0.57
C LEU A 212 -15.10 4.80 0.54
N LEU A 213 -15.03 4.11 1.68
CA LEU A 213 -14.43 2.77 1.79
C LEU A 213 -15.15 1.77 0.87
N GLU A 214 -16.48 1.73 0.91
CA GLU A 214 -17.27 0.85 0.05
C GLU A 214 -17.07 1.15 -1.43
N GLU A 215 -17.06 2.43 -1.80
CA GLU A 215 -16.86 2.84 -3.18
C GLU A 215 -15.47 2.42 -3.70
N GLN A 216 -14.43 2.60 -2.88
CA GLN A 216 -13.06 2.15 -3.21
C GLN A 216 -12.99 0.62 -3.28
N ASP A 217 -13.60 -0.09 -2.34
CA ASP A 217 -13.60 -1.56 -2.33
C ASP A 217 -14.24 -2.12 -3.60
N ARG A 218 -15.38 -1.56 -4.02
CA ARG A 218 -16.08 -1.92 -5.26
C ARG A 218 -15.29 -1.55 -6.50
N LYS A 219 -14.63 -0.38 -6.53
CA LYS A 219 -13.76 0.05 -7.63
C LYS A 219 -12.59 -0.91 -7.82
N VAL A 220 -11.91 -1.30 -6.74
CA VAL A 220 -10.82 -2.27 -6.80
C VAL A 220 -11.35 -3.63 -7.24
N PHE A 221 -12.48 -4.09 -6.70
CA PHE A 221 -13.07 -5.37 -7.09
C PHE A 221 -13.38 -5.43 -8.59
N ARG A 222 -14.05 -4.41 -9.15
CA ARG A 222 -14.37 -4.35 -10.58
C ARG A 222 -13.11 -4.40 -11.47
N LYS A 223 -12.06 -3.68 -11.07
CA LYS A 223 -10.78 -3.67 -11.80
C LYS A 223 -10.09 -5.03 -11.78
N VAL A 224 -10.03 -5.67 -10.60
CA VAL A 224 -9.40 -7.00 -10.45
C VAL A 224 -10.19 -8.06 -11.20
N SER A 225 -11.52 -8.03 -11.13
CA SER A 225 -12.39 -8.99 -11.83
C SER A 225 -12.31 -8.87 -13.36
N GLY A 226 -12.03 -7.67 -13.89
CA GLY A 226 -11.88 -7.44 -15.32
C GLY A 226 -10.55 -7.93 -15.92
N ILE A 227 -9.56 -8.29 -15.09
CA ILE A 227 -8.23 -8.69 -15.54
C ILE A 227 -8.05 -10.20 -15.28
N ASP A 228 -7.87 -10.99 -16.34
CA ASP A 228 -7.80 -12.46 -16.26
C ASP A 228 -6.60 -13.00 -15.49
N ARG A 229 -5.43 -12.37 -15.61
CA ARG A 229 -4.20 -12.79 -14.93
C ARG A 229 -3.82 -11.88 -13.77
N HIS A 230 -4.79 -11.32 -13.05
CA HIS A 230 -4.50 -10.46 -11.90
C HIS A 230 -4.05 -11.28 -10.68
N PRO A 231 -2.93 -10.95 -10.00
CA PRO A 231 -2.43 -11.70 -8.84
C PRO A 231 -3.46 -11.85 -7.71
N LEU A 232 -4.26 -10.81 -7.46
CA LEU A 232 -5.31 -10.82 -6.44
C LEU A 232 -6.55 -11.64 -6.82
N ARG A 233 -6.72 -12.06 -8.08
CA ARG A 233 -7.91 -12.79 -8.55
C ARG A 233 -8.06 -14.14 -7.85
N GLY A 234 -6.94 -14.82 -7.57
CA GLY A 234 -6.94 -16.07 -6.81
C GLY A 234 -7.38 -15.92 -5.35
N LEU A 235 -7.27 -14.70 -4.80
CA LEU A 235 -7.66 -14.36 -3.43
C LEU A 235 -9.10 -13.82 -3.34
N LEU A 236 -9.73 -13.50 -4.47
CA LEU A 236 -11.10 -13.01 -4.49
C LEU A 236 -12.09 -14.16 -4.19
N PRO A 237 -13.23 -13.84 -3.54
CA PRO A 237 -14.26 -14.83 -3.28
C PRO A 237 -14.85 -15.37 -4.57
N LYS A 238 -14.79 -16.70 -4.72
CA LYS A 238 -15.44 -17.42 -5.80
C LYS A 238 -16.92 -17.65 -5.48
N LYS A 239 -17.77 -17.53 -6.49
CA LYS A 239 -19.18 -17.91 -6.37
C LYS A 239 -19.29 -19.39 -6.04
N LYS A 240 -20.15 -19.70 -5.07
CA LYS A 240 -20.50 -21.09 -4.78
C LYS A 240 -21.40 -21.59 -5.91
N ALA A 241 -20.96 -22.64 -6.62
CA ALA A 241 -21.84 -23.40 -7.50
C ALA A 241 -22.87 -24.13 -6.61
N SER A 242 -24.14 -23.75 -6.71
CA SER A 242 -25.25 -24.43 -6.04
C SER A 242 -26.13 -25.08 -7.09
N THR A 243 -26.31 -26.40 -7.02
CA THR A 243 -27.28 -27.16 -7.84
C THR A 243 -28.72 -26.97 -7.37
N TYR A 244 -28.94 -26.44 -6.16
CA TYR A 244 -30.27 -26.22 -5.60
C TYR A 244 -30.48 -24.74 -5.23
N ASN A 245 -31.52 -24.13 -5.81
CA ASN A 245 -31.91 -22.73 -5.62
C ASN A 245 -32.66 -22.46 -4.30
N LEU A 246 -32.35 -23.18 -3.23
CA LEU A 246 -33.05 -23.04 -1.94
C LEU A 246 -32.37 -22.05 -0.99
N ARG A 247 -31.17 -21.52 -1.32
CA ARG A 247 -30.45 -20.52 -0.51
C ARG A 247 -29.73 -19.50 -1.39
N ASN A 248 -30.04 -18.21 -1.23
CA ASN A 248 -29.35 -17.05 -1.85
C ASN A 248 -27.90 -16.85 -1.33
N ARG A 249 -27.09 -17.91 -1.25
CA ARG A 249 -25.74 -17.85 -0.64
C ARG A 249 -24.66 -17.85 -1.72
N THR A 250 -24.07 -16.67 -1.95
CA THR A 250 -23.18 -16.41 -3.09
C THR A 250 -21.70 -16.76 -2.87
N SER A 251 -21.17 -16.90 -1.64
CA SER A 251 -19.73 -17.11 -1.40
C SER A 251 -19.40 -18.11 -0.27
N GLN A 252 -18.21 -18.76 -0.36
CA GLN A 252 -17.67 -19.62 0.69
C GLN A 252 -17.12 -18.78 1.85
N TYR A 253 -17.66 -18.97 3.06
CA TYR A 253 -17.26 -18.21 4.24
C TYR A 253 -15.99 -18.79 4.87
N LEU A 254 -14.97 -17.94 5.06
CA LEU A 254 -13.79 -18.25 5.86
C LEU A 254 -14.14 -18.24 7.35
N LYS A 255 -13.45 -19.06 8.16
CA LYS A 255 -13.56 -19.01 9.62
C LYS A 255 -13.01 -17.67 10.12
N VAL A 256 -13.89 -16.81 10.64
CA VAL A 256 -13.53 -15.50 11.18
C VAL A 256 -13.38 -15.62 12.70
N ASN A 257 -12.19 -15.33 13.20
CA ASN A 257 -11.90 -15.36 14.64
C ASN A 257 -11.81 -13.96 15.26
N THR A 258 -11.73 -12.89 14.46
CA THR A 258 -11.63 -11.51 14.94
C THR A 258 -12.41 -10.54 14.05
N ASP A 259 -12.98 -9.49 14.63
CA ASP A 259 -13.69 -8.43 13.87
C ASP A 259 -12.76 -7.72 12.89
N ARG A 260 -11.49 -7.52 13.26
CA ARG A 260 -10.49 -6.94 12.34
C ARG A 260 -10.27 -7.83 11.12
N PHE A 261 -10.19 -9.14 11.29
CA PHE A 261 -10.07 -10.05 10.16
C PHE A 261 -11.33 -10.02 9.29
N LYS A 262 -12.53 -10.01 9.91
CA LYS A 262 -13.81 -9.84 9.20
C LYS A 262 -13.85 -8.58 8.35
N ASN A 263 -13.30 -7.49 8.88
CA ASN A 263 -13.29 -6.18 8.27
C ASN A 263 -12.09 -5.94 7.35
N SER A 264 -11.24 -6.93 7.09
CA SER A 264 -10.20 -6.82 6.04
C SER A 264 -10.82 -6.80 4.64
N TYR A 265 -10.12 -6.23 3.66
CA TYR A 265 -10.64 -6.01 2.30
C TYR A 265 -11.38 -7.23 1.70
N ILE A 266 -10.71 -8.37 1.58
CA ILE A 266 -11.28 -9.59 0.99
C ILE A 266 -12.53 -10.05 1.76
N ASN A 267 -12.47 -9.98 3.09
CA ASN A 267 -13.58 -10.41 3.93
C ASN A 267 -14.74 -9.40 3.91
N ARG A 268 -14.50 -8.09 3.75
CA ARG A 268 -15.59 -7.11 3.55
C ARG A 268 -16.37 -7.39 2.28
N LEU A 269 -15.69 -7.78 1.18
CA LEU A 269 -16.36 -8.16 -0.06
C LEU A 269 -17.36 -9.30 0.17
N ILE A 270 -16.96 -10.31 0.95
CA ILE A 270 -17.77 -11.48 1.30
C ILE A 270 -18.88 -11.10 2.29
N PHE A 271 -18.50 -10.66 3.48
CA PHE A 271 -19.38 -10.57 4.65
C PHE A 271 -20.25 -9.32 4.65
N LYS A 272 -19.81 -8.23 4.01
CA LYS A 272 -20.51 -6.94 4.04
C LYS A 272 -21.19 -6.61 2.72
N TYR A 273 -20.53 -6.93 1.60
CA TYR A 273 -21.02 -6.55 0.28
C TYR A 273 -21.64 -7.71 -0.51
N ASN A 274 -21.54 -8.96 -0.03
CA ASN A 274 -21.98 -10.18 -0.72
C ASN A 274 -21.49 -10.28 -2.17
N LEU A 275 -20.31 -9.73 -2.44
CA LEU A 275 -19.67 -9.76 -3.75
C LEU A 275 -18.86 -11.04 -3.89
N ALA A 276 -19.12 -11.77 -4.96
CA ALA A 276 -18.37 -12.93 -5.38
C ALA A 276 -18.21 -12.87 -6.90
N MET A 277 -17.05 -13.32 -7.39
CA MET A 277 -16.84 -13.57 -8.82
C MET A 277 -17.53 -14.86 -9.23
#